data_AF-A0A2H9NQS7-F1
#
_entry.id   AF-A0A2H9NQS7-F1
#
_cell.length_a   1.000
_cell.length_b   1.000
_cell.length_c   1.000
_cell.angle_alpha   90.00
_cell.angle_beta   90.00
_cell.angle_gamma   90.00
#
_symmetry.space_group_name_H-M   'P 1'
#
loop_
_entity.id
_entity.type
_entity.pdbx_description
1 polymer ?
#
loop_
_entity_poly.entity_id
_entity_poly.type
_entity_poly.pdbx_seq_one_letter_code
_entity_poly.pdbx_strand_id
1 'polypeptide(L)' 'MTNKDQYKVGKKPFYQAQSDEVALYEAAYAARLPVMVKGPTGCGKSRFVEYMAWKLNKPLITVACNE' A
#
# COMPACT_ATOMS: atom_id res chain seq x y z
N MET A 1 0.07 21.56 13.00
CA MET A 1 0.89 20.38 12.64
C MET A 1 -0.04 19.20 12.43
N THR A 2 -0.06 18.59 11.25
CA THR A 2 -0.95 17.44 10.98
C THR A 2 -0.37 16.18 11.61
N ASN A 3 -1.11 15.53 12.52
CA ASN A 3 -0.68 14.29 13.14
C ASN A 3 -0.71 13.15 12.10
N LYS A 4 0.45 12.73 11.60
CA LYS A 4 0.57 11.66 10.59
C LYS A 4 0.41 10.27 11.20
N ASP A 5 0.50 10.12 12.51
CA ASP A 5 0.44 8.82 13.17
C ASP A 5 -0.95 8.18 13.10
N GLN A 6 -2.01 8.99 12.93
CA GLN A 6 -3.37 8.47 12.72
C GLN A 6 -3.51 7.60 11.46
N TYR A 7 -2.58 7.76 10.49
CA TYR A 7 -2.57 7.02 9.23
C TYR A 7 -1.55 5.89 9.20
N LYS A 8 -0.86 5.60 10.31
CA LYS A 8 0.04 4.45 10.37
C LYS A 8 -0.77 3.16 10.47
N VAL A 9 -0.40 2.18 9.65
CA VAL A 9 -0.91 0.81 9.77
C VAL A 9 -0.20 0.15 10.95
N GLY A 10 -0.85 0.15 12.13
CA GLY A 10 -0.20 -0.29 13.38
C GLY A 10 0.00 -1.81 13.48
N LYS A 11 -0.97 -2.60 13.00
CA LYS A 11 -0.91 -4.07 13.01
C LYS A 11 -0.61 -4.59 11.61
N LYS A 12 0.26 -5.60 11.51
CA LYS A 12 0.55 -6.29 10.24
C LYS A 12 -0.77 -6.77 9.59
N PRO A 13 -1.17 -6.25 8.42
CA PRO A 13 -2.34 -6.75 7.73
C PRO A 13 -1.99 -8.10 7.09
N PHE A 14 -2.94 -9.02 7.07
CA PHE A 14 -2.79 -10.25 6.30
C PHE A 14 -2.87 -9.92 4.80
N TYR A 15 -1.84 -10.31 4.06
CA TYR A 15 -1.76 -10.25 2.62
C TYR A 15 -0.94 -11.46 2.13
N GLN A 16 -1.47 -12.18 1.13
CA GLN A 16 -0.82 -13.33 0.53
C GLN A 16 -0.28 -12.93 -0.84
N ALA A 17 1.04 -12.81 -0.96
CA ALA A 17 1.69 -12.55 -2.24
C ALA A 17 1.38 -13.69 -3.22
N GLN A 18 1.10 -13.32 -4.47
CA GLN A 18 0.86 -14.21 -5.60
C GLN A 18 2.10 -14.36 -6.48
N SER A 19 2.95 -13.32 -6.53
CA SER A 19 4.20 -13.28 -7.30
C SER A 19 5.17 -12.26 -6.68
N ASP A 20 5.92 -11.55 -7.51
CA ASP A 20 7.01 -10.65 -7.11
C ASP A 20 6.54 -9.23 -6.76
N GLU A 21 5.23 -8.99 -6.64
CA GLU A 21 4.67 -7.64 -6.47
C GLU A 21 5.22 -6.90 -5.25
N VAL A 22 5.56 -7.62 -4.17
CA VAL A 22 6.16 -7.03 -2.97
C VAL A 22 7.55 -6.45 -3.28
N ALA A 23 8.41 -7.23 -3.92
CA ALA A 23 9.76 -6.81 -4.26
C ALA A 23 9.77 -5.68 -5.31
N LEU A 24 8.91 -5.79 -6.33
CA LEU A 24 8.76 -4.75 -7.35
C LEU A 24 8.26 -3.43 -6.77
N TYR A 25 7.32 -3.48 -5.81
CA TYR A 25 6.84 -2.28 -5.13
C TYR A 25 7.93 -1.64 -4.25
N GLU A 26 8.75 -2.44 -3.56
CA GLU A 26 9.90 -1.93 -2.79
C GLU A 26 10.91 -1.22 -3.69
N ALA A 27 11.22 -1.79 -4.86
CA ALA A 27 12.11 -1.18 -5.84
C ALA A 27 11.52 0.14 -6.38
N ALA A 28 10.23 0.15 -6.77
CA ALA A 28 9.55 1.36 -7.22
C ALA A 28 9.53 2.45 -6.13
N TYR A 29 9.30 2.06 -4.87
CA TYR A 29 9.33 2.96 -3.73
C TYR A 29 10.72 3.58 -3.51
N ALA A 30 11.77 2.76 -3.57
CA ALA A 30 13.15 3.22 -3.44
C ALA A 30 13.52 4.24 -4.54
N ALA A 31 13.04 4.02 -5.77
CA ALA A 31 13.21 4.92 -6.91
C ALA A 31 12.21 6.09 -6.95
N ARG A 32 11.28 6.19 -5.99
CA ARG A 32 10.21 7.22 -5.94
C ARG A 32 9.31 7.25 -7.17
N LEU A 33 9.11 6.10 -7.82
CA LEU A 33 8.23 6.00 -8.98
C LEU A 33 6.76 5.89 -8.55
N PRO A 34 5.83 6.59 -9.23
CA PRO A 34 4.40 6.35 -9.05
C PRO A 34 4.03 4.92 -9.43
N VAL A 35 3.16 4.29 -8.63
CA VAL A 35 2.71 2.90 -8.85
C VAL A 35 1.21 2.87 -9.13
N MET A 36 0.81 2.21 -10.23
CA MET A 36 -0.57 1.91 -10.56
C MET A 36 -0.86 0.42 -10.35
N VAL A 37 -1.80 0.10 -9.47
CA VAL A 37 -2.20 -1.29 -9.19
C VAL A 37 -3.47 -1.62 -9.98
N LYS A 38 -3.37 -2.55 -10.95
CA LYS A 38 -4.48 -2.99 -11.80
C LYS A 38 -5.02 -4.35 -11.37
N GLY A 39 -6.30 -4.60 -11.65
CA GLY A 39 -6.95 -5.89 -11.38
C GLY A 39 -8.46 -5.75 -11.10
N PRO A 40 -9.22 -6.85 -11.11
CA PRO A 40 -10.67 -6.82 -10.89
C PRO A 40 -11.04 -6.43 -9.45
N THR A 41 -12.31 -6.10 -9.21
CA THR A 41 -12.82 -5.82 -7.87
C THR A 41 -12.61 -7.02 -6.95
N GLY A 42 -12.26 -6.77 -5.68
CA GLY A 42 -12.08 -7.84 -4.68
C GLY A 42 -10.77 -8.62 -4.74
N CYS A 43 -9.87 -8.38 -5.71
CA CYS A 43 -8.63 -9.14 -5.84
C CYS A 43 -7.47 -8.72 -4.89
N GLY A 44 -7.77 -7.94 -3.83
CA GLY A 44 -6.78 -7.60 -2.81
C GLY A 44 -5.89 -6.37 -3.06
N LYS A 45 -6.15 -5.54 -4.09
CA LYS A 45 -5.32 -4.35 -4.41
C LYS A 45 -5.14 -3.38 -3.24
N SER A 46 -6.22 -2.99 -2.57
CA SER A 46 -6.15 -2.07 -1.43
C SER A 46 -5.39 -2.69 -0.25
N ARG A 47 -5.60 -4.00 -0.02
CA ARG A 47 -4.91 -4.75 1.03
C ARG A 47 -3.41 -4.90 0.76
N PHE A 48 -3.02 -5.03 -0.51
CA PHE A 48 -1.63 -5.01 -0.93
C PHE A 48 -0.96 -3.68 -0.58
N VAL A 49 -1.59 -2.54 -0.92
CA VAL A 49 -1.05 -1.21 -0.59
C VAL A 49 -0.97 -1.00 0.92
N GLU A 50 -1.98 -1.46 1.68
CA GLU A 50 -1.97 -1.47 3.15
C GLU A 50 -0.79 -2.28 3.72
N TYR A 51 -0.55 -3.48 3.18
CA TYR A 51 0.58 -4.32 3.54
C TYR A 51 1.92 -3.66 3.23
N MET A 52 2.07 -3.03 2.06
CA MET A 52 3.30 -2.32 1.70
C MET A 52 3.54 -1.09 2.59
N ALA A 53 2.49 -0.35 2.96
CA ALA A 53 2.61 0.77 3.89
C ALA A 53 3.07 0.32 5.29
N TRP A 54 2.52 -0.79 5.80
CA TRP A 54 3.00 -1.43 7.03
C TRP A 54 4.47 -1.87 6.90
N LYS A 55 4.82 -2.58 5.82
CA LYS A 55 6.17 -3.14 5.59
C LYS A 55 7.22 -2.04 5.50
N LEU A 56 6.91 -0.92 4.84
CA LEU A 56 7.78 0.25 4.67
C LEU A 56 7.75 1.23 5.86
N ASN A 57 6.93 0.94 6.89
CA ASN A 57 6.67 1.81 8.03
C ASN A 57 6.32 3.25 7.61
N LYS A 58 5.36 3.39 6.70
CA LYS A 58 4.87 4.68 6.20
C LYS A 58 3.39 4.89 6.52
N PRO A 59 2.95 6.14 6.78
CA PRO A 59 1.53 6.44 6.87
C PRO A 59 0.87 6.24 5.51
N LEU A 60 -0.34 5.65 5.50
CA LEU A 60 -1.16 5.43 4.31
C LEU A 60 -2.39 6.33 4.36
N ILE A 61 -2.40 7.34 3.48
CA ILE A 61 -3.58 8.19 3.28
C ILE A 61 -4.38 7.61 2.12
N THR A 62 -5.57 7.08 2.43
CA THR A 62 -6.48 6.52 1.43
C THR A 62 -7.61 7.50 1.17
N VAL A 63 -7.84 7.81 -0.10
CA VAL A 63 -8.98 8.63 -0.55
C VAL A 63 -9.86 7.75 -1.42
N ALA A 64 -11.14 7.62 -1.06
CA ALA A 64 -12.13 7.03 -1.95
C ALA A 64 -12.58 8.13 -2.93
N CYS A 65 -12.17 7.99 -4.20
CA CYS A 65 -12.53 8.95 -5.23
C CYS A 65 -13.96 8.70 -5.72
N ASN A 66 -14.67 9.79 -5.99
CA ASN A 66 -15.99 9.87 -6.60
C ASN A 66 -16.00 11.01 -7.64
N GLU A 67 -17.09 11.11 -8.39
CA GLU A 67 -17.40 12.27 -9.25
C GLU A 67 -18.13 13.36 -8.45
#